data_AF-G5J3B8-F1
#
_entry.id   AF-G5J3B8-F1
#
_cell.length_a   1.000
_cell.length_b   1.000
_cell.length_c   1.000
_cell.angle_alpha   90.00
_cell.angle_beta   90.00
_cell.angle_gamma   90.00
#
_symmetry.space_group_name_H-M   'P 1'
#
loop_
_entity.id
_entity.type
_entity.pdbx_description
1 polymer ?
#
loop_
_entity_poly.entity_id
_entity_poly.type
_entity_poly.pdbx_seq_one_letter_code
_entity_poly.pdbx_strand_id
1 'polypeptide(L)'
;MPYTELQRLDCQGIPTIEYRAEPTETIVPERIQFDFIPRFPHDQYGYSEPKYVFSEPVILVSQWQECQDNQYDFFDDYEVYYICALELVEYSLTRKSLYEAPSWKYGIRGTNGTKELIWFEENELISINEINSENQEF
;
A
#
# COMPACT_ATOMS: atom_id res chain seq x y z
N MET A 1 -30.28 3.23 -31.92
CA MET A 1 -31.21 4.17 -31.25
C MET A 1 -30.74 4.27 -29.80
N PRO A 2 -29.84 5.22 -29.45
CA PRO A 2 -29.44 5.39 -28.06
C PRO A 2 -30.40 6.36 -27.37
N TYR A 3 -30.83 5.99 -26.17
CA TYR A 3 -31.80 6.72 -25.35
C TYR A 3 -31.11 7.86 -24.61
N THR A 4 -31.61 9.09 -24.74
CA THR A 4 -31.12 10.26 -24.02
C THR A 4 -31.80 10.34 -22.65
N GLU A 5 -31.02 10.24 -21.57
CA GLU A 5 -31.52 10.47 -20.21
C GLU A 5 -31.67 11.98 -19.98
N LEU A 6 -32.90 12.43 -19.68
CA LEU A 6 -33.24 13.84 -19.48
C LEU A 6 -33.15 14.20 -18.00
N GLN A 7 -32.18 15.03 -17.61
CA GLN A 7 -32.15 15.64 -16.28
C GLN A 7 -32.65 17.09 -16.37
N ARG A 8 -33.77 17.40 -15.72
CA ARG A 8 -34.30 18.77 -15.57
C ARG A 8 -33.79 19.38 -14.27
N LEU A 9 -33.13 20.53 -14.36
CA LEU A 9 -32.74 21.37 -13.23
C LEU A 9 -33.49 22.69 -13.32
N ASP A 10 -34.21 23.05 -12.25
CA ASP A 10 -34.90 24.34 -12.13
C ASP A 10 -33.97 25.38 -11.50
N CYS A 11 -33.42 26.29 -12.29
CA CYS A 11 -32.82 27.52 -11.80
C CYS A 11 -33.46 28.71 -12.52
N GLN A 12 -34.21 29.54 -11.78
CA GLN A 12 -34.83 30.80 -12.21
C GLN A 12 -35.97 30.72 -13.26
N GLY A 13 -36.73 29.63 -13.29
CA GLY A 13 -38.08 29.61 -13.90
C GLY A 13 -38.14 29.71 -15.43
N ILE A 14 -37.00 29.67 -16.12
CA ILE A 14 -36.93 29.56 -17.58
C ILE A 14 -36.24 28.22 -17.90
N PRO A 15 -36.97 27.21 -18.41
CA PRO A 15 -36.38 25.93 -18.78
C PRO A 15 -35.39 26.17 -19.91
N THR A 16 -34.10 26.04 -19.61
CA THR A 16 -33.03 26.15 -20.60
C THR A 16 -32.57 24.74 -20.93
N ILE A 17 -32.68 24.35 -22.20
CA ILE A 17 -32.18 23.06 -22.69
C ILE A 17 -30.74 23.28 -23.13
N GLU A 18 -29.77 22.83 -22.34
CA GLU A 18 -28.38 22.77 -22.77
C GLU A 18 -28.14 21.48 -23.57
N TYR A 19 -27.76 21.62 -24.83
CA TYR A 19 -27.26 20.51 -25.64
C TYR A 19 -25.77 20.34 -25.33
N ARG A 20 -25.42 19.41 -24.45
CA ARG A 20 -24.02 18.96 -24.33
C ARG A 20 -23.78 17.85 -25.33
N ALA A 21 -22.80 18.04 -26.21
CA ALA A 21 -22.26 16.94 -26.98
C ALA A 21 -21.64 15.94 -26.00
N GLU A 22 -21.88 14.64 -26.21
CA GLU A 22 -21.07 13.62 -25.55
C GLU A 22 -19.59 13.92 -25.86
N PRO A 23 -18.69 13.84 -24.87
CA PRO A 23 -17.27 14.10 -25.10
C PRO A 23 -16.77 13.18 -26.21
N THR A 24 -16.39 13.77 -27.35
CA THR A 24 -15.89 13.05 -28.53
C THR A 24 -14.48 12.48 -28.31
N GLU A 25 -13.79 12.95 -27.28
CA GLU A 25 -12.44 12.52 -26.92
C GLU A 25 -12.51 11.36 -25.93
N THR A 26 -11.80 10.28 -26.26
CA THR A 26 -11.59 9.16 -25.34
C THR A 26 -11.06 9.70 -24.02
N ILE A 27 -11.74 9.43 -22.91
CA ILE A 27 -11.27 9.77 -21.57
C ILE A 27 -9.97 8.98 -21.36
N VAL A 28 -8.83 9.63 -21.62
CA VAL A 28 -7.52 9.07 -21.28
C VAL A 28 -7.40 9.21 -19.77
N PRO A 29 -7.27 8.12 -19.00
CA PRO A 29 -7.00 8.26 -17.57
C PRO A 29 -5.65 8.96 -17.43
N GLU A 30 -5.69 10.22 -17.01
CA GLU A 30 -4.48 10.98 -16.64
C GLU A 30 -3.82 10.23 -15.49
N ARG A 31 -2.77 9.47 -15.79
CA ARG A 31 -1.94 8.82 -14.78
C ARG A 31 -1.06 9.88 -14.17
N ILE A 32 -1.35 10.24 -12.92
CA ILE A 32 -0.45 11.08 -12.13
C ILE A 32 0.76 10.22 -11.75
N GLN A 33 1.93 10.55 -12.29
CA GLN A 33 3.20 9.94 -11.90
C GLN A 33 3.89 10.86 -10.90
N PHE A 34 4.26 10.32 -9.73
CA PHE A 34 5.08 11.00 -8.74
C PHE A 34 6.48 10.38 -8.76
N ASP A 35 7.48 11.19 -9.08
CA ASP A 35 8.89 10.79 -8.96
C ASP A 35 9.41 11.26 -7.59
N PHE A 36 9.68 10.32 -6.69
CA PHE A 36 10.22 10.59 -5.36
C PHE A 36 11.72 10.30 -5.33
N ILE A 37 12.52 11.34 -5.08
CA ILE A 37 13.97 11.22 -4.88
C ILE A 37 14.27 11.56 -3.42
N PRO A 38 14.44 10.57 -2.53
CA PRO A 38 14.76 10.86 -1.14
C PRO A 38 16.12 11.54 -1.04
N ARG A 39 16.21 12.55 -0.17
CA ARG A 39 17.49 13.18 0.20
C ARG A 39 17.83 12.74 1.60
N PHE A 40 18.91 12.01 1.72
CA PHE A 40 19.33 11.48 3.01
C PHE A 40 20.44 12.34 3.64
N PRO A 41 20.22 12.92 4.83
CA PRO A 41 21.20 13.81 5.46
C PRO A 41 22.44 13.07 5.96
N HIS A 42 22.39 11.75 6.12
CA HIS A 42 23.48 10.93 6.65
C HIS A 42 23.93 9.84 5.66
N ASP A 43 24.27 10.24 4.43
CA ASP A 43 24.61 9.35 3.30
C ASP A 43 25.64 8.24 3.62
N GLN A 44 26.49 8.47 4.63
CA GLN A 44 27.47 7.50 5.16
C GLN A 44 26.86 6.20 5.74
N TYR A 45 25.58 6.19 6.09
CA TYR A 45 24.92 5.01 6.66
C TYR A 45 24.34 4.07 5.60
N GLY A 46 24.39 4.43 4.30
CA GLY A 46 23.93 3.57 3.21
C GLY A 46 22.47 3.15 3.38
N TYR A 47 21.55 4.09 3.13
CA TYR A 47 20.12 3.84 3.25
C TYR A 47 19.71 2.69 2.33
N SER A 48 19.12 1.65 2.92
CA SER A 48 18.61 0.51 2.18
C SER A 48 17.32 0.87 1.45
N GLU A 49 17.07 0.21 0.33
CA GLU A 49 15.75 0.21 -0.28
C GLU A 49 14.78 -0.58 0.63
N PRO A 50 13.49 -0.19 0.69
CA PRO A 50 12.51 -0.94 1.45
C PRO A 50 12.32 -2.32 0.82
N LYS A 51 12.26 -3.36 1.66
CA LYS A 51 12.00 -4.74 1.22
C LYS A 51 10.60 -4.88 0.59
N TYR A 52 9.60 -4.22 1.18
CA TYR A 52 8.22 -4.26 0.71
C TYR A 52 7.78 -2.92 0.13
N VAL A 53 6.84 -2.94 -0.81
CA VAL A 53 6.24 -1.73 -1.41
C VAL A 53 4.79 -1.52 -0.96
N PHE A 54 4.27 -0.32 -1.22
CA PHE A 54 2.87 0.00 -0.90
C PHE A 54 1.90 -0.93 -1.65
N SER A 55 0.85 -1.38 -0.96
CA SER A 55 -0.13 -2.38 -1.42
C SER A 55 0.45 -3.76 -1.75
N GLU A 56 1.66 -4.06 -1.30
CA GLU A 56 2.19 -5.43 -1.39
C GLU A 56 1.45 -6.36 -0.41
N PRO A 57 1.01 -7.56 -0.86
CA PRO A 57 0.36 -8.53 0.00
C PRO A 57 1.38 -9.25 0.89
N VAL A 58 1.15 -9.20 2.19
CA VAL A 58 2.02 -9.77 3.22
C VAL A 58 1.21 -10.54 4.27
N ILE A 59 1.89 -11.42 4.99
CA ILE A 59 1.36 -12.12 6.16
C ILE A 59 2.27 -11.89 7.37
N LEU A 60 1.74 -12.10 8.58
CA LEU A 60 2.53 -12.01 9.80
C LEU A 60 3.32 -13.31 10.02
N VAL A 61 4.60 -13.18 10.31
CA VAL A 61 5.50 -14.31 10.60
C VAL A 61 4.98 -15.16 11.74
N SER A 62 4.45 -14.53 12.80
CA SER A 62 3.90 -15.23 13.96
C SER A 62 2.73 -16.15 13.60
N GLN A 63 1.81 -15.68 12.76
CA GLN A 63 0.66 -16.45 12.29
C GLN A 63 1.10 -17.57 11.35
N TRP A 64 2.07 -17.29 10.48
CA TRP A 64 2.65 -18.30 9.61
C TRP A 64 3.31 -19.44 10.39
N GLN A 65 4.13 -19.11 11.39
CA GLN A 65 4.79 -20.09 12.25
C GLN A 65 3.78 -20.93 13.03
N GLU A 66 2.73 -20.31 13.57
CA GLU A 66 1.65 -21.02 14.25
C GLU A 66 0.97 -22.05 13.34
N CYS A 67 0.72 -21.71 12.08
CA CYS A 67 0.15 -22.65 11.10
C CYS A 67 1.10 -23.81 10.79
N GLN A 68 2.39 -23.53 10.62
CA GLN A 68 3.41 -24.56 10.37
C GLN A 68 3.53 -25.54 11.54
N ASP A 69 3.54 -25.02 12.78
CA ASP A 69 3.66 -25.83 13.99
C ASP A 69 2.44 -26.73 14.22
N ASN A 70 1.24 -26.26 13.84
CA ASN A 70 -0.01 -27.00 14.03
C ASN A 70 -0.52 -27.74 12.78
N GLN A 71 0.19 -27.63 11.65
CA GLN A 71 -0.20 -28.22 10.35
C GLN A 71 -1.57 -27.75 9.84
N TYR A 72 -1.88 -26.47 10.06
CA TYR A 72 -3.10 -25.84 9.55
C TYR A 72 -2.83 -25.17 8.21
N ASP A 73 -3.88 -25.04 7.39
CA ASP A 73 -3.82 -24.21 6.20
C ASP A 73 -3.97 -22.74 6.63
N PHE A 74 -2.92 -21.94 6.41
CA PHE A 74 -2.91 -20.53 6.76
C PHE A 74 -4.10 -19.77 6.15
N PHE A 75 -4.48 -20.08 4.91
CA PHE A 75 -5.50 -19.32 4.19
C PHE A 75 -6.93 -19.65 4.64
N ASP A 76 -7.11 -20.73 5.41
CA ASP A 76 -8.38 -21.06 6.03
C ASP A 76 -8.57 -20.30 7.36
N ASP A 77 -7.48 -20.07 8.10
CA ASP A 77 -7.52 -19.55 9.48
C ASP A 77 -7.12 -18.07 9.61
N TYR A 78 -6.33 -17.54 8.68
CA TYR A 78 -5.77 -16.19 8.78
C TYR A 78 -5.96 -15.35 7.52
N GLU A 79 -5.92 -14.04 7.71
CA GLU A 79 -6.07 -13.06 6.63
C GLU A 79 -4.72 -12.64 6.04
N VAL A 80 -4.77 -12.33 4.74
CA VAL A 80 -3.68 -11.64 4.04
C VAL A 80 -3.82 -10.14 4.23
N TYR A 81 -2.72 -9.50 4.62
CA TYR A 81 -2.65 -8.07 4.83
C TYR A 81 -2.00 -7.35 3.65
N TYR A 82 -2.13 -6.03 3.61
CA TYR A 82 -1.50 -5.17 2.62
C TYR A 82 -0.71 -4.07 3.30
N ILE A 83 0.49 -3.79 2.79
CA ILE A 83 1.27 -2.64 3.22
C ILE A 83 0.52 -1.34 2.90
N CYS A 84 0.16 -0.61 3.95
CA CYS A 84 -0.60 0.64 3.88
C CYS A 84 0.27 1.87 4.13
N ALA A 85 1.47 1.70 4.68
CA ALA A 85 2.41 2.78 4.92
C ALA A 85 3.84 2.24 5.04
N LEU A 86 4.81 3.09 4.73
CA LEU A 86 6.23 2.82 4.93
C LEU A 86 6.82 3.99 5.69
N GLU A 87 7.67 3.71 6.67
CA GLU A 87 8.39 4.71 7.45
C GLU A 87 9.85 4.32 7.53
N LEU A 88 10.74 5.23 7.14
CA LEU A 88 12.17 5.10 7.38
C LEU A 88 12.47 5.70 8.76
N VAL A 89 12.87 4.86 9.70
CA VAL A 89 13.13 5.25 11.08
C VAL A 89 14.61 5.55 11.27
N GLU A 90 14.90 6.75 11.76
CA GLU A 90 16.24 7.23 12.05
C GLU A 90 16.37 7.59 13.54
N TYR A 91 17.17 6.84 14.29
CA TYR A 91 17.48 7.20 15.68
C TYR A 91 18.71 8.13 15.72
N SER A 92 18.49 9.44 15.74
CA SER A 92 19.57 10.43 15.81
C SER A 92 20.22 10.47 17.21
N LEU A 93 21.52 10.18 17.29
CA LEU A 93 22.33 10.44 18.49
C LEU A 93 22.76 11.91 18.57
N THR A 94 23.10 12.50 17.42
CA THR A 94 23.37 13.93 17.25
C THR A 94 22.86 14.38 15.88
N ARG A 95 22.78 15.70 15.64
CA ARG A 95 22.40 16.25 14.31
C ARG A 95 23.27 15.76 13.13
N LYS A 96 24.37 15.04 13.38
CA LYS A 96 25.30 14.55 12.37
C LYS A 96 25.48 13.02 12.39
N SER A 97 24.87 12.31 13.33
CA SER A 97 25.14 10.88 13.54
C SER A 97 23.93 10.16 14.08
N LEU A 98 23.67 8.97 13.53
CA LEU A 98 22.68 8.04 14.02
C LEU A 98 23.28 7.13 15.10
N TYR A 99 22.41 6.69 16.01
CA TYR A 99 22.71 5.71 17.06
C TYR A 99 22.81 4.30 16.48
N GLU A 100 21.90 3.98 15.56
CA GLU A 100 21.81 2.70 14.85
C GLU A 100 21.66 2.95 13.34
N ALA A 101 21.80 1.88 12.55
CA ALA A 101 21.50 1.96 11.12
C ALA A 101 20.01 2.29 10.93
N PRO A 102 19.64 3.12 9.93
CA PRO A 102 18.24 3.34 9.58
C PRO A 102 17.55 2.01 9.26
N SER A 103 16.29 1.87 9.68
CA SER A 103 15.47 0.69 9.38
C SER A 103 14.11 1.10 8.82
N TRP A 104 13.50 0.21 8.04
CA TRP A 104 12.16 0.40 7.51
C TRP A 104 11.13 -0.25 8.41
N LYS A 105 10.07 0.51 8.71
CA LYS A 105 8.84 0.02 9.32
C LYS A 105 7.71 0.04 8.32
N TYR A 106 6.84 -0.94 8.44
CA TYR A 106 5.73 -1.17 7.53
C TYR A 106 4.42 -1.11 8.29
N GLY A 107 3.54 -0.22 7.86
CA GLY A 107 2.23 -0.01 8.47
C GLY A 107 1.18 -0.87 7.80
N ILE A 108 0.46 -1.69 8.57
CA ILE A 108 -0.66 -2.51 8.13
C ILE A 108 -1.93 -2.05 8.82
N ARG A 109 -3.05 -2.05 8.09
CA ARG A 109 -4.39 -1.81 8.66
C ARG A 109 -5.14 -3.14 8.75
N GLY A 110 -6.05 -3.24 9.72
CA GLY A 110 -7.00 -4.35 9.75
C GLY A 110 -6.59 -5.54 10.61
N THR A 111 -5.43 -5.54 11.25
CA THR A 111 -5.14 -6.57 12.25
C THR A 111 -6.18 -6.49 13.37
N ASN A 112 -6.81 -7.63 13.66
CA ASN A 112 -7.91 -7.76 14.63
C ASN A 112 -9.16 -6.89 14.34
N GLY A 113 -9.45 -6.58 13.07
CA GLY A 113 -10.66 -5.84 12.66
C GLY A 113 -10.64 -4.35 13.00
N THR A 114 -9.49 -3.79 13.37
CA THR A 114 -9.34 -2.36 13.67
C THR A 114 -8.98 -1.57 12.41
N LYS A 115 -9.45 -0.32 12.31
CA LYS A 115 -9.03 0.60 11.23
C LYS A 115 -7.69 1.28 11.52
N GLU A 116 -7.06 0.91 12.63
CA GLU A 116 -5.81 1.51 13.08
C GLU A 116 -4.64 1.00 12.26
N LEU A 117 -3.63 1.86 12.10
CA LEU A 117 -2.38 1.50 11.45
C LEU A 117 -1.44 0.94 12.52
N ILE A 118 -1.03 -0.31 12.37
CA ILE A 118 -0.06 -0.97 13.25
C ILE A 118 1.24 -1.14 12.48
N TRP A 119 2.35 -0.84 13.15
CA TRP A 119 3.69 -0.84 12.56
C TRP A 119 4.43 -2.11 12.88
N PHE A 120 5.07 -2.68 11.87
CA PHE A 120 5.84 -3.91 11.93
C PHE A 120 7.25 -3.68 11.37
N GLU A 121 8.21 -4.39 11.94
CA GLU A 121 9.57 -4.50 11.41
C GLU A 121 9.61 -5.48 10.22
N GLU A 122 10.67 -5.41 9.42
CA GLU A 122 10.84 -6.25 8.23
C GLU A 122 10.79 -7.76 8.52
N ASN A 123 11.35 -8.18 9.65
CA ASN A 123 11.45 -9.58 10.08
C ASN A 123 10.15 -10.11 10.72
N GLU A 124 9.12 -9.28 10.86
CA GLU A 124 7.81 -9.68 11.37
C GLU A 124 6.81 -10.00 10.24
N LEU A 125 7.21 -9.72 8.99
CA LEU A 125 6.39 -9.86 7.80
C LEU A 125 7.02 -10.82 6.80
N ILE A 126 6.18 -11.50 6.01
CA ILE A 126 6.59 -12.29 4.84
C ILE A 126 5.69 -11.90 3.67
N SER A 127 6.27 -11.62 2.50
CA SER A 127 5.46 -11.40 1.29
C SER A 127 4.88 -12.71 0.77
N ILE A 128 3.68 -12.65 0.19
CA ILE A 128 3.10 -13.83 -0.48
C ILE A 128 3.98 -14.31 -1.64
N ASN A 129 4.69 -13.38 -2.29
CA ASN A 129 5.62 -13.72 -3.36
C ASN A 129 6.79 -14.57 -2.84
N GLU A 130 7.33 -14.28 -1.65
CA GLU A 130 8.37 -15.10 -1.01
C GLU A 130 7.87 -16.52 -0.75
N ILE A 131 6.68 -16.68 -0.17
CA ILE A 131 6.08 -17.99 0.12
C ILE A 131 5.88 -18.82 -1.16
N ASN A 132 5.41 -18.16 -2.22
CA ASN A 132 5.19 -18.82 -3.51
C ASN A 132 6.51 -19.15 -4.23
N SER A 133 7.59 -18.42 -3.94
CA SER A 133 8.90 -18.63 -4.55
C SER A 133 9.65 -19.78 -3.88
N GLU A 134 9.51 -19.96 -2.56
CA GLU A 134 10.11 -21.12 -1.85
C GLU A 134 9.52 -22.46 -2.30
N ASN A 135 8.31 -22.48 -2.86
CA ASN A 135 7.69 -23.67 -3.44
C ASN A 135 8.17 -24.00 -4.89
N GLN A 136 9.18 -23.29 -5.43
CA GLN A 136 9.70 -23.52 -6.79
C GLN A 136 11.06 -24.24 -6.88
N GLU A 137 11.61 -24.76 -5.77
CA GLU A 137 12.75 -25.68 -5.85
C GLU A 137 12.28 -27.14 -5.98
N PHE A 138 12.19 -27.61 -7.22
CA PHE A 138 12.09 -29.03 -7.61
C PHE A 138 13.43 -29.54 -8.16
#